data_AF-A0A1H3KPW5-F1
#
_entry.id   AF-A0A1H3KPW5-F1
#
_cell.length_a   1.000
_cell.length_b   1.000
_cell.length_c   1.000
_cell.angle_alpha   90.00
_cell.angle_beta   90.00
_cell.angle_gamma   90.00
#
_symmetry.space_group_name_H-M   'P 1'
#
loop_
_entity.id
_entity.type
_entity.pdbx_description
1 polymer ?
#
loop_
_entity_poly.entity_id
_entity_poly.type
_entity_poly.pdbx_seq_one_letter_code
_entity_poly.pdbx_strand_id
1 'polypeptide(L)'
;MKKGWIALGITCVVLLGGCGGKTNNKQETLKSDVNQSNNKTETKAKQSSEKKEWSKEFFSEFADNYKLTKEQGIERAEKDYTAQIKKEVGTITKNSNSIQEEIKYIEQLSGKYESLTAELDLPQQPMNIAAKWRFCVWDTELNSLWGRMKKSLNATTKNRVLTNLRKWNAMKDKTATLGNPREVEGGSMYSLVYTIEKTAFTRNKTYYLANEYAKSLDQSFEMPEYDECKTFVNDKGTKKIREYLAIYKDMEKENRINLLIDDIQFEGTYQKKDNKLSFVSDDGSLCGTVEYTRDSATFVVQTSTNNSVSIGKKYEFDFAF
;
A
#
# COMPACT_ATOMS: atom_id res chain seq x y z
N MET A 1 1.36 24.40 33.14
CA MET A 1 0.54 23.16 33.18
C MET A 1 0.81 22.37 31.90
N LYS A 2 1.50 21.23 32.00
CA LYS A 2 1.82 20.35 30.88
C LYS A 2 0.57 19.54 30.54
N LYS A 3 -0.04 19.76 29.37
CA LYS A 3 -1.12 18.91 28.86
C LYS A 3 -0.49 17.81 28.01
N GLY A 4 -0.51 16.59 28.54
CA GLY A 4 -0.04 15.39 27.86
C GLY A 4 -0.91 15.07 26.65
N TRP A 5 -0.25 14.80 25.53
CA TRP A 5 -0.88 14.37 24.30
C TRP A 5 -1.14 12.87 24.41
N ILE A 6 -2.40 12.45 24.37
CA ILE A 6 -2.75 11.04 24.19
C ILE A 6 -2.78 10.80 22.68
N ALA A 7 -1.63 10.41 22.12
CA ALA A 7 -1.61 9.77 20.83
C ALA A 7 -2.25 8.38 20.99
N LEU A 8 -3.45 8.18 20.46
CA LEU A 8 -4.08 6.87 20.31
C LEU A 8 -3.37 6.10 19.18
N GLY A 9 -2.09 5.80 19.41
CA GLY A 9 -1.28 4.94 18.57
C GLY A 9 -1.53 3.49 18.95
N ILE A 10 -2.57 2.87 18.41
CA ILE A 10 -2.58 1.40 18.32
C ILE A 10 -1.68 1.05 17.14
N THR A 11 -0.43 0.76 17.48
CA THR A 11 0.56 0.21 16.56
C THR A 11 0.09 -1.19 16.16
N CYS A 12 -0.35 -1.38 14.91
CA CYS A 12 -0.20 -2.69 14.28
C CYS A 12 1.31 -2.95 14.19
N VAL A 13 1.85 -3.60 15.21
CA VAL A 13 3.28 -3.93 15.30
C VAL A 13 3.55 -4.98 14.23
N VAL A 14 4.30 -4.58 13.20
CA VAL A 14 4.90 -5.53 12.25
C VAL A 14 5.94 -6.35 13.01
N LEU A 15 5.52 -7.50 13.55
CA LEU A 15 6.42 -8.44 14.22
C LEU A 15 7.26 -9.18 13.17
N LEU A 16 8.29 -8.50 12.64
CA LEU A 16 9.35 -9.12 11.85
C LEU A 16 10.34 -9.85 12.76
N GLY A 17 9.82 -10.81 13.52
CA GLY A 17 10.58 -11.73 14.37
C GLY A 17 11.49 -12.62 13.52
N GLY A 18 12.78 -12.59 13.83
CA GLY A 18 13.76 -13.56 13.34
C GLY A 18 13.75 -14.79 14.24
N CYS A 19 13.79 -15.98 13.64
CA CYS A 19 14.14 -17.20 14.36
C CYS A 19 15.39 -17.80 13.72
N GLY A 20 16.47 -17.85 14.51
CA GLY A 20 17.50 -18.86 14.38
C GLY A 20 17.06 -20.13 15.13
N GLY A 21 17.38 -21.30 14.59
CA GLY A 21 17.08 -22.57 15.22
C GLY A 21 17.34 -23.74 14.27
N LYS A 22 18.17 -24.67 14.73
CA LYS A 22 18.95 -25.67 14.00
C LYS A 22 18.11 -26.79 13.37
N THR A 23 18.63 -27.30 12.26
CA THR A 23 18.23 -28.52 11.54
C THR A 23 18.51 -29.79 12.34
N ASN A 24 17.66 -30.80 12.19
CA ASN A 24 18.05 -32.21 12.31
C ASN A 24 17.31 -33.04 11.26
N ASN A 25 18.11 -33.72 10.43
CA ASN A 25 17.70 -34.64 9.38
C ASN A 25 17.10 -35.94 9.96
N LYS A 26 16.05 -36.45 9.32
CA LYS A 26 15.91 -37.89 9.11
C LYS A 26 15.34 -38.13 7.71
N GLN A 27 16.11 -38.91 6.97
CA GLN A 27 15.92 -39.32 5.59
C GLN A 27 15.28 -40.71 5.63
N GLU A 28 14.21 -40.94 4.87
CA GLU A 28 13.75 -42.28 4.55
C GLU A 28 13.30 -42.32 3.08
N THR A 29 13.75 -43.36 2.39
CA THR A 29 13.78 -43.50 0.93
C THR A 29 12.68 -44.46 0.45
N LEU A 30 12.05 -44.06 -0.66
CA LEU A 30 11.52 -44.85 -1.80
C LEU A 30 10.34 -45.81 -1.59
N LYS A 31 9.27 -45.60 -2.38
CA LYS A 31 8.93 -46.48 -3.52
C LYS A 31 7.96 -45.80 -4.49
N SER A 32 8.27 -45.96 -5.76
CA SER A 32 7.52 -45.56 -6.95
C SER A 32 6.42 -46.56 -7.26
N ASP A 33 5.21 -46.08 -7.54
CA ASP A 33 4.27 -46.77 -8.42
C ASP A 33 3.58 -45.73 -9.31
N VAL A 34 3.84 -45.86 -10.61
CA VAL A 34 3.22 -45.09 -11.68
C VAL A 34 1.86 -45.70 -11.93
N ASN A 35 0.79 -44.91 -11.71
CA ASN A 35 -0.47 -45.17 -12.38
C ASN A 35 -1.07 -43.84 -12.84
N GLN A 36 -0.92 -43.60 -14.14
CA GLN A 36 -1.44 -42.45 -14.85
C GLN A 36 -2.90 -42.76 -15.23
N SER A 37 -3.85 -42.10 -14.56
CA SER A 37 -5.25 -42.06 -14.99
C SER A 37 -5.72 -40.61 -15.09
N ASN A 38 -6.24 -40.27 -16.26
CA ASN A 38 -6.74 -38.97 -16.67
C ASN A 38 -7.94 -38.55 -15.81
N ASN A 39 -7.72 -37.70 -14.79
CA ASN A 39 -8.78 -37.06 -14.01
C ASN A 39 -8.48 -35.58 -13.67
N LYS A 40 -7.70 -34.88 -14.51
CA LYS A 40 -7.37 -33.46 -14.24
C LYS A 40 -8.46 -32.47 -14.66
N THR A 41 -9.37 -32.85 -15.56
CA THR A 41 -10.29 -31.91 -16.20
C THR A 41 -11.60 -31.72 -15.42
N GLU A 42 -12.19 -32.79 -14.86
CA GLU A 42 -13.43 -32.70 -14.08
C GLU A 42 -13.22 -32.12 -12.68
N THR A 43 -12.10 -32.44 -12.03
CA THR A 43 -11.79 -31.94 -10.67
C THR A 43 -11.50 -30.43 -10.69
N LYS A 44 -10.81 -29.92 -11.71
CA LYS A 44 -10.59 -28.47 -11.88
C LYS A 44 -11.90 -27.72 -12.14
N ALA A 45 -12.80 -28.28 -12.95
CA ALA A 45 -14.08 -27.65 -13.26
C ALA A 45 -14.97 -27.55 -12.02
N LYS A 46 -15.06 -28.63 -11.23
CA LYS A 46 -15.87 -28.68 -9.99
C LYS A 46 -15.30 -27.79 -8.88
N GLN A 47 -13.98 -27.79 -8.71
CA GLN A 47 -13.31 -26.92 -7.74
C GLN A 47 -13.36 -25.43 -8.14
N SER A 48 -13.41 -25.13 -9.45
CA SER A 48 -13.63 -23.76 -9.95
C SER A 48 -15.08 -23.29 -9.74
N SER A 49 -16.07 -24.16 -9.93
CA SER A 49 -17.49 -23.81 -9.71
C SER A 49 -17.82 -23.59 -8.23
N GLU A 50 -17.37 -24.48 -7.34
CA GLU A 50 -17.56 -24.31 -5.88
C GLU A 50 -16.89 -23.01 -5.38
N LYS A 51 -15.77 -22.62 -6.01
CA LYS A 51 -15.06 -21.40 -5.62
C LYS A 51 -15.68 -20.10 -6.10
N LYS A 52 -16.24 -20.07 -7.31
CA LYS A 52 -17.04 -18.93 -7.75
C LYS A 52 -18.23 -18.70 -6.81
N GLU A 53 -18.80 -19.79 -6.28
CA GLU A 53 -19.94 -19.72 -5.37
C GLU A 53 -19.56 -19.17 -3.99
N TRP A 54 -18.45 -19.61 -3.37
CA TRP A 54 -18.03 -19.05 -2.07
C TRP A 54 -17.85 -17.54 -2.14
N SER A 55 -17.28 -17.02 -3.23
CA SER A 55 -17.04 -15.58 -3.35
C SER A 55 -18.35 -14.80 -3.44
N LYS A 56 -19.34 -15.28 -4.19
CA LYS A 56 -20.64 -14.62 -4.24
C LYS A 56 -21.31 -14.59 -2.87
N GLU A 57 -21.30 -15.71 -2.15
CA GLU A 57 -21.88 -15.81 -0.81
C GLU A 57 -21.13 -14.93 0.20
N PHE A 58 -19.80 -14.92 0.15
CA PHE A 58 -18.98 -14.11 1.05
C PHE A 58 -19.16 -12.61 0.83
N PHE A 59 -19.25 -12.17 -0.43
CA PHE A 59 -19.42 -10.76 -0.77
C PHE A 59 -20.89 -10.30 -0.83
N SER A 60 -21.88 -11.21 -0.86
CA SER A 60 -23.30 -10.82 -0.83
C SER A 60 -23.68 -10.12 0.47
N GLU A 61 -23.08 -10.54 1.58
CA GLU A 61 -23.23 -9.89 2.90
C GLU A 61 -22.75 -8.43 2.89
N PHE A 62 -21.97 -8.01 1.90
CA PHE A 62 -21.43 -6.64 1.84
C PHE A 62 -22.40 -5.68 1.14
N ALA A 63 -23.31 -6.20 0.32
CA ALA A 63 -24.30 -5.40 -0.42
C ALA A 63 -25.23 -4.60 0.52
N ASP A 64 -25.44 -5.08 1.74
CA ASP A 64 -26.26 -4.40 2.74
C ASP A 64 -25.59 -3.15 3.34
N ASN A 65 -24.27 -2.97 3.16
CA ASN A 65 -23.57 -1.77 3.63
C ASN A 65 -23.97 -0.50 2.85
N TYR A 66 -24.46 -0.63 1.61
CA TYR A 66 -24.86 0.49 0.74
C TYR A 66 -26.22 1.12 1.11
N LYS A 67 -26.88 0.65 2.18
CA LYS A 67 -28.22 1.11 2.62
C LYS A 67 -28.22 1.74 4.02
N LEU A 68 -27.06 2.09 4.55
CA LEU A 68 -26.97 2.64 5.90
C LEU A 68 -27.54 4.06 5.97
N THR A 69 -28.23 4.37 7.07
CA THR A 69 -28.50 5.78 7.44
C THR A 69 -27.24 6.40 8.04
N LYS A 70 -27.21 7.73 8.16
CA LYS A 70 -26.11 8.46 8.79
C LYS A 70 -25.89 8.02 10.24
N GLU A 71 -26.96 7.78 11.00
CA GLU A 71 -26.89 7.30 12.39
C GLU A 71 -26.27 5.91 12.48
N GLN A 72 -26.67 4.99 11.60
CA GLN A 72 -26.09 3.65 11.51
C GLN A 72 -24.62 3.70 11.07
N GLY A 73 -24.28 4.65 10.21
CA GLY A 73 -22.91 4.94 9.79
C GLY A 73 -22.01 5.37 10.94
N ILE A 74 -22.49 6.29 11.79
CA ILE A 74 -21.78 6.73 13.00
C ILE A 74 -21.55 5.54 13.94
N GLU A 75 -22.59 4.76 14.23
CA GLU A 75 -22.47 3.59 15.12
C GLU A 75 -21.46 2.57 14.58
N ARG A 76 -21.47 2.31 13.26
CA ARG A 76 -20.52 1.39 12.63
C ARG A 76 -19.10 1.93 12.60
N ALA A 77 -18.90 3.22 12.36
CA ALA A 77 -17.58 3.83 12.34
C ALA A 77 -16.81 3.60 13.65
N GLU A 78 -17.52 3.61 14.78
CA GLU A 78 -16.95 3.46 16.12
C GLU A 78 -16.68 2.00 16.54
N LYS A 79 -17.20 1.01 15.79
CA LYS A 79 -16.97 -0.42 16.08
C LYS A 79 -15.54 -0.83 15.76
N ASP A 80 -14.98 -1.74 16.58
CA ASP A 80 -13.68 -2.35 16.31
C ASP A 80 -13.80 -3.56 15.37
N TYR A 81 -13.33 -3.41 14.14
CA TYR A 81 -13.35 -4.46 13.12
C TYR A 81 -12.07 -5.30 13.06
N THR A 82 -11.08 -5.09 13.93
CA THR A 82 -9.76 -5.74 13.84
C THR A 82 -9.85 -7.28 13.75
N ALA A 83 -10.61 -7.90 14.64
CA ALA A 83 -10.77 -9.37 14.65
C ALA A 83 -11.56 -9.87 13.43
N GLN A 84 -12.57 -9.10 13.00
CA GLN A 84 -13.38 -9.41 11.84
C GLN A 84 -12.54 -9.35 10.55
N ILE A 85 -11.79 -8.27 10.34
CA ILE A 85 -10.88 -8.09 9.20
C ILE A 85 -9.89 -9.25 9.13
N LYS A 86 -9.28 -9.63 10.25
CA LYS A 86 -8.35 -10.75 10.28
C LYS A 86 -9.00 -12.07 9.86
N LYS A 87 -10.24 -12.31 10.27
CA LYS A 87 -11.01 -13.49 9.86
C LYS A 87 -11.35 -13.44 8.37
N GLU A 88 -11.82 -12.30 7.88
CA GLU A 88 -12.20 -12.09 6.48
C GLU A 88 -11.00 -12.24 5.53
N VAL A 89 -9.86 -11.61 5.84
CA VAL A 89 -8.60 -11.79 5.12
C VAL A 89 -8.19 -13.27 5.15
N GLY A 90 -8.25 -13.92 6.32
CA GLY A 90 -7.94 -15.35 6.45
C GLY A 90 -8.86 -16.26 5.60
N THR A 91 -10.15 -15.93 5.51
CA THR A 91 -11.11 -16.63 4.65
C THR A 91 -10.74 -16.46 3.18
N ILE A 92 -10.41 -15.24 2.74
CA ILE A 92 -9.97 -14.98 1.37
C ILE A 92 -8.70 -15.78 1.06
N THR A 93 -7.67 -15.66 1.90
CA THR A 93 -6.40 -16.40 1.75
C THR A 93 -6.62 -17.92 1.63
N LYS A 94 -7.54 -18.48 2.42
CA LYS A 94 -7.82 -19.92 2.43
C LYS A 94 -8.52 -20.40 1.16
N ASN A 95 -9.40 -19.57 0.58
CA ASN A 95 -10.30 -19.99 -0.47
C ASN A 95 -9.84 -19.60 -1.88
N SER A 96 -8.95 -18.61 -2.02
CA SER A 96 -8.35 -18.25 -3.31
C SER A 96 -7.47 -19.36 -3.90
N ASN A 97 -7.43 -19.42 -5.24
CA ASN A 97 -6.64 -20.36 -6.03
C ASN A 97 -5.25 -19.84 -6.39
N SER A 98 -5.10 -18.52 -6.43
CA SER A 98 -3.87 -17.84 -6.83
C SER A 98 -3.71 -16.56 -6.05
N ILE A 99 -2.48 -16.03 -6.03
CA ILE A 99 -2.21 -14.71 -5.45
C ILE A 99 -2.98 -13.60 -6.21
N GLN A 100 -3.16 -13.73 -7.53
CA GLN A 100 -3.96 -12.77 -8.31
C GLN A 100 -5.42 -12.71 -7.80
N GLU A 101 -6.03 -13.88 -7.59
CA GLU A 101 -7.41 -13.98 -7.11
C GLU A 101 -7.54 -13.52 -5.65
N GLU A 102 -6.57 -13.87 -4.79
CA GLU A 102 -6.46 -13.36 -3.42
C GLU A 102 -6.48 -11.83 -3.40
N ILE A 103 -5.58 -11.18 -4.14
CA ILE A 103 -5.52 -9.71 -4.20
C ILE A 103 -6.81 -9.10 -4.75
N LYS A 104 -7.43 -9.69 -5.77
CA LYS A 104 -8.73 -9.24 -6.29
C LYS A 104 -9.83 -9.25 -5.23
N TYR A 105 -9.84 -10.24 -4.34
CA TYR A 105 -10.83 -10.32 -3.27
C TYR A 105 -10.48 -9.42 -2.09
N ILE A 106 -9.20 -9.18 -1.81
CA ILE A 106 -8.75 -8.19 -0.82
C ILE A 106 -9.14 -6.78 -1.26
N GLU A 107 -9.08 -6.45 -2.56
CA GLU A 107 -9.61 -5.18 -3.09
C GLU A 107 -11.10 -5.00 -2.79
N GLN A 108 -11.92 -6.04 -3.06
CA GLN A 108 -13.34 -5.99 -2.76
C GLN A 108 -13.61 -5.84 -1.26
N LEU A 109 -12.82 -6.52 -0.42
CA LEU A 109 -12.89 -6.37 1.03
C LEU A 109 -12.49 -4.95 1.48
N SER A 110 -11.45 -4.38 0.87
CA SER A 110 -11.05 -2.98 1.10
C SER A 110 -12.20 -2.03 0.75
N GLY A 111 -12.89 -2.26 -0.38
CA GLY A 111 -14.07 -1.48 -0.79
C GLY A 111 -15.22 -1.52 0.21
N LYS A 112 -15.49 -2.68 0.85
CA LYS A 112 -16.47 -2.79 1.94
C LYS A 112 -16.17 -1.85 3.10
N TYR A 113 -14.90 -1.67 3.45
CA TYR A 113 -14.50 -0.80 4.56
C TYR A 113 -14.37 0.67 4.14
N GLU A 114 -14.14 0.93 2.86
CA GLU A 114 -14.16 2.26 2.27
C GLU A 114 -15.57 2.88 2.26
N SER A 115 -16.61 2.09 2.01
CA SER A 115 -18.00 2.57 2.03
C SER A 115 -18.45 3.08 3.41
N LEU A 116 -17.79 2.66 4.50
CA LEU A 116 -18.01 3.22 5.83
C LEU A 116 -17.67 4.72 5.92
N THR A 117 -16.81 5.22 5.03
CA THR A 117 -16.38 6.63 4.99
C THR A 117 -16.94 7.40 3.81
N ALA A 118 -17.07 6.78 2.63
CA ALA A 118 -17.32 7.48 1.37
C ALA A 118 -18.81 7.82 1.12
N GLU A 119 -19.75 7.12 1.77
CA GLU A 119 -21.16 7.10 1.32
C GLU A 119 -22.14 7.79 2.26
N LEU A 120 -21.71 8.23 3.45
CA LEU A 120 -22.62 8.54 4.56
C LEU A 120 -22.55 9.98 5.11
N ASP A 121 -21.81 10.89 4.45
CA ASP A 121 -21.60 12.28 4.91
C ASP A 121 -21.34 12.35 6.43
N LEU A 122 -20.44 11.49 6.91
CA LEU A 122 -20.21 11.32 8.33
C LEU A 122 -19.55 12.57 8.94
N PRO A 123 -19.83 12.87 10.22
CA PRO A 123 -19.02 13.85 10.95
C PRO A 123 -17.53 13.44 10.95
N GLN A 124 -16.64 14.43 11.07
CA GLN A 124 -15.20 14.24 10.92
C GLN A 124 -14.61 13.16 11.84
N GLN A 125 -15.03 13.11 13.11
CA GLN A 125 -14.49 12.13 14.07
C GLN A 125 -14.83 10.68 13.68
N PRO A 126 -16.10 10.31 13.47
CA PRO A 126 -16.46 9.01 12.90
C PRO A 126 -15.71 8.68 11.60
N MET A 127 -15.58 9.64 10.67
CA MET A 127 -14.86 9.44 9.42
C MET A 127 -13.36 9.12 9.65
N ASN A 128 -12.70 9.84 10.55
CA ASN A 128 -11.31 9.56 10.95
C ASN A 128 -11.15 8.16 11.54
N ILE A 129 -12.11 7.71 12.35
CA ILE A 129 -12.07 6.37 12.95
C ILE A 129 -12.29 5.30 11.87
N ALA A 130 -13.28 5.49 10.99
CA ALA A 130 -13.61 4.51 9.96
C ALA A 130 -12.51 4.34 8.90
N ALA A 131 -11.79 5.42 8.55
CA ALA A 131 -10.72 5.37 7.55
C ALA A 131 -9.60 4.38 7.89
N LYS A 132 -9.37 4.09 9.18
CA LYS A 132 -8.34 3.13 9.62
C LYS A 132 -8.65 1.68 9.24
N TRP A 133 -9.91 1.35 8.94
CA TRP A 133 -10.30 -0.03 8.64
C TRP A 133 -9.81 -0.49 7.28
N ARG A 134 -9.81 0.41 6.29
CA ARG A 134 -9.19 0.16 4.99
C ARG A 134 -7.68 -0.09 5.15
N PHE A 135 -6.98 0.73 5.93
CA PHE A 135 -5.58 0.50 6.29
C PHE A 135 -5.37 -0.88 6.94
N CYS A 136 -6.24 -1.26 7.88
CA CYS A 136 -6.16 -2.52 8.61
C CYS A 136 -6.31 -3.75 7.68
N VAL A 137 -7.18 -3.69 6.67
CA VAL A 137 -7.29 -4.75 5.64
C VAL A 137 -5.95 -4.95 4.93
N TRP A 138 -5.37 -3.85 4.41
CA TRP A 138 -4.12 -3.91 3.65
C TRP A 138 -2.92 -4.32 4.51
N ASP A 139 -2.82 -3.82 5.74
CA ASP A 139 -1.75 -4.20 6.67
C ASP A 139 -1.86 -5.67 7.11
N THR A 140 -3.08 -6.16 7.32
CA THR A 140 -3.32 -7.58 7.62
C THR A 140 -2.88 -8.47 6.46
N GLU A 141 -3.24 -8.11 5.22
CA GLU A 141 -2.85 -8.88 4.04
C GLU A 141 -1.34 -8.83 3.77
N LEU A 142 -0.71 -7.65 3.89
CA LEU A 142 0.74 -7.50 3.77
C LEU A 142 1.48 -8.46 4.71
N ASN A 143 1.05 -8.52 5.97
CA ASN A 143 1.62 -9.41 6.97
C ASN A 143 1.32 -10.89 6.68
N SER A 144 0.12 -11.22 6.18
CA SER A 144 -0.26 -12.57 5.74
C SER A 144 0.65 -13.08 4.62
N LEU A 145 0.82 -12.29 3.55
CA LEU A 145 1.70 -12.61 2.42
C LEU A 145 3.14 -12.81 2.88
N TRP A 146 3.70 -11.87 3.64
CA TRP A 146 5.07 -11.99 4.14
C TRP A 146 5.24 -13.24 5.01
N GLY A 147 4.28 -13.50 5.89
CA GLY A 147 4.28 -14.65 6.80
C GLY A 147 4.32 -15.99 6.08
N ARG A 148 3.62 -16.11 4.94
CA ARG A 148 3.62 -17.29 4.07
C ARG A 148 4.86 -17.35 3.19
N MET A 149 5.13 -16.28 2.44
CA MET A 149 6.25 -16.20 1.49
C MET A 149 7.61 -16.45 2.15
N LYS A 150 7.87 -15.89 3.34
CA LYS A 150 9.18 -16.04 4.01
C LYS A 150 9.57 -17.48 4.34
N LYS A 151 8.63 -18.42 4.25
CA LYS A 151 8.82 -19.87 4.46
C LYS A 151 9.29 -20.58 3.18
N SER A 152 8.96 -20.07 2.00
CA SER A 152 9.35 -20.65 0.70
C SER A 152 10.61 -20.01 0.10
N LEU A 153 11.02 -18.83 0.56
CA LEU A 153 12.19 -18.12 0.00
C LEU A 153 13.53 -18.67 0.48
N ASN A 154 14.52 -18.72 -0.44
CA ASN A 154 15.92 -18.88 -0.09
C ASN A 154 16.45 -17.68 0.74
N ALA A 155 17.57 -17.88 1.44
CA ALA A 155 18.12 -16.89 2.35
C ALA A 155 18.42 -15.53 1.70
N THR A 156 18.99 -15.53 0.49
CA THR A 156 19.34 -14.31 -0.25
C THR A 156 18.11 -13.50 -0.60
N THR A 157 17.11 -14.11 -1.24
CA THR A 157 15.86 -13.43 -1.62
C THR A 157 15.10 -12.95 -0.38
N LYS A 158 15.02 -13.78 0.66
CA LYS A 158 14.39 -13.43 1.94
C LYS A 158 15.03 -12.19 2.57
N ASN A 159 16.36 -12.12 2.62
CA ASN A 159 17.08 -10.98 3.18
C ASN A 159 16.86 -9.71 2.34
N ARG A 160 16.88 -9.80 1.01
CA ARG A 160 16.60 -8.67 0.10
C ARG A 160 15.21 -8.09 0.36
N VAL A 161 14.18 -8.94 0.33
CA VAL A 161 12.79 -8.51 0.53
C VAL A 161 12.57 -7.96 1.95
N LEU A 162 13.09 -8.64 2.98
CA LEU A 162 12.97 -8.20 4.37
C LEU A 162 13.63 -6.83 4.60
N THR A 163 14.80 -6.60 4.01
CA THR A 163 15.50 -5.32 4.10
C THR A 163 14.69 -4.21 3.43
N ASN A 164 14.11 -4.47 2.26
CA ASN A 164 13.25 -3.52 1.57
C ASN A 164 11.99 -3.19 2.39
N LEU A 165 11.30 -4.20 2.95
CA LEU A 165 10.12 -3.99 3.81
C LEU A 165 10.45 -3.17 5.06
N ARG A 166 11.59 -3.44 5.72
CA ARG A 166 12.04 -2.68 6.90
C ARG A 166 12.34 -1.22 6.57
N LYS A 167 13.03 -0.98 5.45
CA LYS A 167 13.31 0.39 4.96
C LYS A 167 12.00 1.13 4.64
N TRP A 168 11.09 0.50 3.90
CA TRP A 168 9.77 1.08 3.60
C TRP A 168 9.01 1.45 4.87
N ASN A 169 8.91 0.51 5.81
CA ASN A 169 8.15 0.73 7.03
C ASN A 169 8.76 1.83 7.92
N ALA A 170 10.10 1.96 7.95
CA ALA A 170 10.78 3.02 8.69
C ALA A 170 10.53 4.42 8.11
N MET A 171 10.27 4.52 6.81
CA MET A 171 10.03 5.80 6.13
C MET A 171 8.53 6.13 6.01
N LYS A 172 7.65 5.13 6.00
CA LYS A 172 6.20 5.25 5.74
C LYS A 172 5.52 6.39 6.48
N ASP A 173 5.72 6.49 7.79
CA ASP A 173 5.02 7.52 8.58
C ASP A 173 5.49 8.93 8.21
N LYS A 174 6.81 9.12 7.98
CA LYS A 174 7.35 10.41 7.54
C LYS A 174 6.91 10.73 6.11
N THR A 175 6.88 9.74 5.21
CA THR A 175 6.38 9.90 3.85
C THR A 175 4.92 10.36 3.85
N ALA A 176 4.06 9.74 4.66
CA ALA A 176 2.64 10.11 4.75
C ALA A 176 2.46 11.51 5.33
N THR A 177 3.28 11.91 6.30
CA THR A 177 3.27 13.28 6.81
C THR A 177 3.68 14.31 5.75
N LEU A 178 4.69 14.02 4.92
CA LEU A 178 5.11 14.90 3.83
C LEU A 178 4.07 15.02 2.70
N GLY A 179 3.24 13.99 2.52
CA GLY A 179 2.16 13.99 1.52
C GLY A 179 0.91 14.74 1.94
N ASN A 180 0.76 15.05 3.24
CA ASN A 180 -0.40 15.82 3.68
C ASN A 180 -0.33 17.27 3.17
N PRO A 181 -1.42 17.80 2.61
CA PRO A 181 -1.52 19.21 2.26
C PRO A 181 -1.30 20.10 3.49
N ARG A 182 -0.63 21.24 3.31
CA ARG A 182 -0.35 22.18 4.41
C ARG A 182 -1.63 22.77 5.01
N GLU A 183 -2.69 22.89 4.22
CA GLU A 183 -3.98 23.45 4.59
C GLU A 183 -4.70 22.62 5.66
N VAL A 184 -4.39 21.32 5.76
CA VAL A 184 -4.97 20.44 6.77
C VAL A 184 -4.05 20.26 7.98
N GLU A 185 -2.85 20.83 7.98
CA GLU A 185 -1.87 20.68 9.06
C GLU A 185 -2.42 21.21 10.39
N GLY A 186 -2.32 20.40 11.45
CA GLY A 186 -2.86 20.73 12.77
C GLY A 186 -4.40 20.66 12.89
N GLY A 187 -5.12 20.42 11.79
CA GLY A 187 -6.57 20.27 11.77
C GLY A 187 -7.05 18.83 12.03
N SER A 188 -8.35 18.68 12.30
CA SER A 188 -8.99 17.36 12.47
C SER A 188 -8.98 16.50 11.20
N MET A 189 -8.86 17.13 10.03
CA MET A 189 -8.73 16.47 8.72
C MET A 189 -7.35 15.83 8.52
N TYR A 190 -6.31 16.32 9.20
CA TYR A 190 -4.95 15.79 9.11
C TYR A 190 -4.90 14.27 9.32
N SER A 191 -5.63 13.78 10.33
CA SER A 191 -5.68 12.36 10.67
C SER A 191 -6.31 11.52 9.57
N LEU A 192 -7.30 12.07 8.84
CA LEU A 192 -7.96 11.38 7.74
C LEU A 192 -6.98 11.23 6.57
N VAL A 193 -6.44 12.35 6.10
CA VAL A 193 -5.53 12.37 4.94
C VAL A 193 -4.30 11.51 5.20
N TYR A 194 -3.70 11.62 6.40
CA TYR A 194 -2.60 10.77 6.82
C TYR A 194 -2.93 9.27 6.74
N THR A 195 -4.15 8.88 7.14
CA THR A 195 -4.58 7.48 7.13
C THR A 195 -4.86 7.01 5.69
N ILE A 196 -5.41 7.86 4.84
CA ILE A 196 -5.62 7.57 3.42
C ILE A 196 -4.28 7.32 2.72
N GLU A 197 -3.30 8.20 2.91
CA GLU A 197 -1.94 8.07 2.36
C GLU A 197 -1.28 6.76 2.81
N LYS A 198 -1.32 6.46 4.11
CA LYS A 198 -0.79 5.20 4.64
C LYS A 198 -1.48 3.97 4.07
N THR A 199 -2.78 4.07 3.80
CA THR A 199 -3.55 2.99 3.18
C THR A 199 -3.06 2.76 1.75
N ALA A 200 -2.95 3.82 0.95
CA ALA A 200 -2.44 3.75 -0.42
C ALA A 200 -1.05 3.14 -0.47
N PHE A 201 -0.14 3.61 0.39
CA PHE A 201 1.22 3.08 0.45
C PHE A 201 1.25 1.60 0.82
N THR A 202 0.42 1.20 1.80
CA THR A 202 0.39 -0.18 2.27
C THR A 202 -0.18 -1.10 1.20
N ARG A 203 -1.23 -0.67 0.49
CA ARG A 203 -1.79 -1.37 -0.68
C ARG A 203 -0.75 -1.57 -1.78
N ASN A 204 -0.05 -0.51 -2.18
CA ASN A 204 1.01 -0.59 -3.19
C ASN A 204 2.12 -1.56 -2.77
N LYS A 205 2.51 -1.53 -1.49
CA LYS A 205 3.50 -2.47 -0.95
C LYS A 205 3.00 -3.91 -0.93
N THR A 206 1.71 -4.12 -0.66
CA THR A 206 1.05 -5.42 -0.73
C THR A 206 1.11 -5.98 -2.14
N TYR A 207 0.86 -5.17 -3.18
CA TYR A 207 1.00 -5.61 -4.58
C TYR A 207 2.41 -6.02 -4.94
N TYR A 208 3.41 -5.22 -4.54
CA TYR A 208 4.81 -5.57 -4.74
C TYR A 208 5.12 -6.93 -4.08
N LEU A 209 4.65 -7.13 -2.85
CA LEU A 209 4.88 -8.36 -2.12
C LEU A 209 4.13 -9.56 -2.72
N ALA A 210 2.91 -9.35 -3.19
CA ALA A 210 2.11 -10.33 -3.90
C ALA A 210 2.81 -10.83 -5.16
N ASN A 211 3.39 -9.91 -5.96
CA ASN A 211 4.17 -10.26 -7.13
C ASN A 211 5.42 -11.08 -6.79
N GLU A 212 6.18 -10.67 -5.77
CA GLU A 212 7.35 -11.45 -5.31
C GLU A 212 6.93 -12.84 -4.81
N TYR A 213 5.78 -12.94 -4.15
CA TYR A 213 5.28 -14.23 -3.66
C TYR A 213 4.81 -15.12 -4.79
N ALA A 214 4.03 -14.58 -5.73
CA ALA A 214 3.56 -15.30 -6.92
C ALA A 214 4.73 -15.87 -7.73
N LYS A 215 5.81 -15.09 -7.96
CA LYS A 215 7.04 -15.59 -8.59
C LYS A 215 7.64 -16.78 -7.85
N SER A 216 7.66 -16.74 -6.51
CA SER A 216 8.19 -17.86 -5.70
C SER A 216 7.33 -19.13 -5.76
N LEU A 217 6.07 -18.99 -6.18
CA LEU A 217 5.11 -20.08 -6.35
C LEU A 217 4.94 -20.49 -7.83
N ASP A 218 5.72 -19.91 -8.75
CA ASP A 218 5.57 -20.08 -10.20
C ASP A 218 4.14 -19.74 -10.69
N GLN A 219 3.55 -18.69 -10.10
CA GLN A 219 2.24 -18.16 -10.49
C GLN A 219 2.40 -16.88 -11.30
N SER A 220 1.57 -16.71 -12.33
CA SER A 220 1.40 -15.42 -12.99
C SER A 220 0.75 -14.42 -12.04
N PHE A 221 1.29 -13.20 -11.99
CA PHE A 221 0.68 -12.08 -11.31
C PHE A 221 0.79 -10.85 -12.20
N GLU A 222 -0.36 -10.32 -12.57
CA GLU A 222 -0.48 -9.06 -13.29
C GLU A 222 -0.56 -7.95 -12.26
N MET A 223 0.49 -7.13 -12.22
CA MET A 223 0.48 -5.97 -11.35
C MET A 223 -0.68 -5.05 -11.75
N PRO A 224 -1.55 -4.64 -10.81
CA PRO A 224 -2.63 -3.71 -11.11
C PRO A 224 -2.10 -2.42 -11.72
N GLU A 225 -2.94 -1.75 -12.53
CA GLU A 225 -2.64 -0.40 -13.01
C GLU A 225 -2.25 0.49 -11.84
N TYR A 226 -1.17 1.25 -12.04
CA TYR A 226 -0.67 2.13 -10.99
C TYR A 226 -1.49 3.41 -11.00
N ASP A 227 -1.98 3.83 -9.83
CA ASP A 227 -2.70 5.09 -9.68
C ASP A 227 -1.92 6.26 -10.28
N GLU A 228 -2.63 7.27 -10.81
CA GLU A 228 -1.99 8.48 -11.36
C GLU A 228 -1.18 9.21 -10.28
N CYS A 229 -1.62 9.13 -9.02
CA CYS A 229 -0.90 9.64 -7.87
C CYS A 229 0.25 8.70 -7.48
N LYS A 230 1.44 9.26 -7.25
CA LYS A 230 2.65 8.49 -6.93
C LYS A 230 3.53 9.23 -5.94
N THR A 231 4.10 8.49 -4.99
CA THR A 231 5.04 9.05 -4.03
C THR A 231 6.35 8.29 -4.10
N PHE A 232 7.45 9.02 -4.24
CA PHE A 232 8.80 8.50 -4.30
C PHE A 232 9.69 9.21 -3.29
N VAL A 233 10.63 8.47 -2.70
CA VAL A 233 11.59 9.05 -1.74
C VAL A 233 13.01 8.54 -2.00
N ASN A 234 13.97 9.30 -1.51
CA ASN A 234 15.35 8.85 -1.33
C ASN A 234 15.81 9.18 0.10
N ASP A 235 16.40 8.20 0.77
CA ASP A 235 17.00 8.40 2.10
C ASP A 235 18.50 8.73 2.02
N LYS A 236 19.11 8.64 0.84
CA LYS A 236 20.55 8.77 0.58
C LYS A 236 21.40 7.91 1.52
N GLY A 237 20.88 6.77 1.97
CA GLY A 237 21.53 5.90 2.96
C GLY A 237 21.52 6.43 4.40
N THR A 238 20.84 7.54 4.68
CA THR A 238 20.84 8.22 5.98
C THR A 238 19.70 7.78 6.92
N LYS A 239 18.84 6.85 6.48
CA LYS A 239 17.61 6.41 7.18
C LYS A 239 16.61 7.55 7.47
N LYS A 240 16.83 8.74 6.90
CA LYS A 240 15.92 9.89 6.93
C LYS A 240 15.60 10.22 5.48
N ILE A 241 14.33 10.46 5.19
CA ILE A 241 13.91 11.01 3.88
C ILE A 241 14.63 12.35 3.69
N ARG A 242 15.48 12.44 2.65
CA ARG A 242 16.21 13.64 2.22
C ARG A 242 15.59 14.22 0.94
N GLU A 243 15.08 13.34 0.09
CA GLU A 243 14.42 13.71 -1.14
C GLU A 243 13.03 13.05 -1.17
N TYR A 244 12.03 13.81 -1.58
CA TYR A 244 10.64 13.39 -1.69
C TYR A 244 10.05 13.95 -2.97
N LEU A 245 9.24 13.15 -3.66
CA LEU A 245 8.48 13.57 -4.82
C LEU A 245 7.10 12.93 -4.73
N ALA A 246 6.06 13.74 -4.60
CA ALA A 246 4.68 13.30 -4.81
C ALA A 246 4.11 13.93 -6.08
N ILE A 247 3.50 13.10 -6.90
CA ILE A 247 2.66 13.46 -8.04
C ILE A 247 1.23 13.18 -7.59
N TYR A 248 0.35 14.17 -7.62
CA TYR A 248 -1.01 14.01 -7.14
C TYR A 248 -1.98 14.96 -7.86
N LYS A 249 -3.28 14.76 -7.61
CA LYS A 249 -4.30 15.75 -7.94
C LYS A 249 -4.84 16.38 -6.67
N ASP A 250 -5.00 17.69 -6.65
CA ASP A 250 -5.63 18.37 -5.52
C ASP A 250 -7.16 18.26 -5.57
N MET A 251 -7.82 18.95 -4.64
CA MET A 251 -9.28 18.97 -4.50
C MET A 251 -9.99 19.59 -5.72
N GLU A 252 -9.29 20.45 -6.48
CA GLU A 252 -9.79 21.05 -7.72
C GLU A 252 -9.47 20.19 -8.96
N LYS A 253 -8.85 19.02 -8.74
CA LYS A 253 -8.40 18.06 -9.75
C LYS A 253 -7.25 18.60 -10.62
N GLU A 254 -6.54 19.62 -10.14
CA GLU A 254 -5.35 20.12 -10.82
C GLU A 254 -4.18 19.16 -10.61
N ASN A 255 -3.32 19.04 -11.63
CA ASN A 255 -2.12 18.20 -11.59
C ASN A 255 -1.01 18.89 -10.78
N ARG A 256 -0.66 18.32 -9.63
CA ARG A 256 0.27 18.89 -8.66
C ARG A 256 1.49 18.01 -8.44
N ILE A 257 2.62 18.66 -8.16
CA ILE A 257 3.83 18.02 -7.63
C ILE A 257 4.23 18.70 -6.34
N ASN A 258 4.57 17.88 -5.33
CA ASN A 258 5.24 18.31 -4.11
C ASN A 258 6.62 17.65 -4.08
N LEU A 259 7.66 18.48 -4.11
CA LEU A 259 9.06 18.10 -4.24
C LEU A 259 9.86 18.60 -3.04
N LEU A 260 10.54 17.70 -2.32
CA LEU A 260 11.56 18.04 -1.34
C LEU A 260 12.92 17.66 -1.92
N ILE A 261 13.82 18.63 -2.07
CA ILE A 261 15.21 18.40 -2.46
C ILE A 261 16.11 19.27 -1.60
N ASP A 262 17.21 18.70 -1.10
CA ASP A 262 18.18 19.41 -0.26
C ASP A 262 17.52 20.17 0.93
N ASP A 263 16.50 19.55 1.54
CA ASP A 263 15.69 20.08 2.65
C ASP A 263 14.84 21.34 2.31
N ILE A 264 14.65 21.63 1.02
CA ILE A 264 13.82 22.71 0.49
C ILE A 264 12.60 22.11 -0.23
N GLN A 265 11.41 22.55 0.15
CA GLN A 265 10.15 22.07 -0.40
C GLN A 265 9.62 23.02 -1.48
N PHE A 266 9.24 22.46 -2.62
CA PHE A 266 8.65 23.13 -3.76
C PHE A 266 7.31 22.46 -4.08
N GLU A 267 6.26 23.26 -4.16
CA GLU A 267 4.95 22.83 -4.65
C GLU A 267 4.65 23.55 -5.95
N GLY A 268 3.92 22.90 -6.84
CA GLY A 268 3.68 23.44 -8.16
C GLY A 268 2.83 22.55 -9.05
N THR A 269 2.61 23.01 -10.26
CA THR A 269 1.80 22.31 -11.27
C THR A 269 2.69 21.58 -12.26
N TYR A 270 2.09 20.63 -13.00
CA TYR A 270 2.78 20.00 -14.11
C TYR A 270 1.90 19.78 -15.33
N GLN A 271 2.56 19.77 -16.49
CA GLN A 271 1.98 19.31 -17.74
C GLN A 271 2.57 17.95 -18.11
N LYS A 272 1.69 16.99 -18.45
CA LYS A 272 2.09 15.66 -18.88
C LYS A 272 2.23 15.61 -20.40
N LYS A 273 3.37 15.16 -20.89
CA LYS A 273 3.60 14.82 -22.29
C LYS A 273 4.38 13.51 -22.34
N ASP A 274 3.78 12.48 -22.93
CA ASP A 274 4.28 11.11 -22.91
C ASP A 274 4.52 10.61 -21.46
N ASN A 275 5.72 10.09 -21.16
CA ASN A 275 6.15 9.66 -19.82
C ASN A 275 6.93 10.74 -19.05
N LYS A 276 6.84 12.01 -19.48
CA LYS A 276 7.55 13.12 -18.84
C LYS A 276 6.55 14.14 -18.28
N LEU A 277 6.85 14.66 -17.10
CA LEU A 277 6.10 15.76 -16.49
C LEU A 277 6.97 17.01 -16.51
N SER A 278 6.48 18.08 -17.13
CA SER A 278 7.11 19.40 -17.06
C SER A 278 6.57 20.12 -15.84
N PHE A 279 7.40 20.32 -14.82
CA PHE A 279 7.05 20.90 -13.53
C PHE A 279 7.46 22.37 -13.45
N VAL A 280 6.61 23.18 -12.84
CA VAL A 280 6.88 24.59 -12.49
C VAL A 280 6.37 24.81 -11.06
N SER A 281 7.24 25.30 -10.17
CA SER A 281 6.84 25.66 -8.80
C SER A 281 5.90 26.88 -8.80
N ASP A 282 5.00 26.96 -7.83
CA ASP A 282 3.99 28.03 -7.74
C ASP A 282 4.62 29.43 -7.64
N ASP A 283 5.78 29.53 -6.99
CA ASP A 283 6.56 30.76 -6.85
C ASP A 283 7.45 31.07 -8.07
N GLY A 284 7.46 30.19 -9.09
CA GLY A 284 8.30 30.29 -10.28
C GLY A 284 9.80 30.12 -10.02
N SER A 285 10.21 29.72 -8.80
CA SER A 285 11.62 29.61 -8.40
C SER A 285 12.31 28.36 -8.94
N LEU A 286 11.56 27.35 -9.38
CA LEU A 286 12.10 26.07 -9.83
C LEU A 286 11.25 25.50 -10.98
N CYS A 287 11.91 25.17 -12.10
CA CYS A 287 11.31 24.36 -13.15
C CYS A 287 12.18 23.15 -13.46
N GLY A 288 11.55 22.07 -13.88
CA GLY A 288 12.28 20.87 -14.28
C GLY A 288 11.41 19.80 -14.91
N THR A 289 12.04 18.67 -15.22
CA THR A 289 11.34 17.52 -15.79
C THR A 289 11.39 16.35 -14.84
N VAL A 290 10.23 15.73 -14.62
CA VAL A 290 10.11 14.45 -13.93
C VAL A 290 9.95 13.33 -14.95
N GLU A 291 10.73 12.27 -14.79
CA GLU A 291 10.52 10.98 -15.45
C GLU A 291 10.34 9.92 -14.36
N TYR A 292 9.37 9.01 -14.53
CA TYR A 292 9.10 8.00 -13.51
C TYR A 292 8.73 6.64 -14.12
N THR A 293 8.95 5.62 -13.29
CA THR A 293 8.51 4.25 -13.50
C THR A 293 7.57 3.85 -12.37
N ARG A 294 7.28 2.55 -12.25
CA ARG A 294 6.54 2.01 -11.10
C ARG A 294 7.33 2.16 -9.79
N ASP A 295 8.64 1.98 -9.86
CA ASP A 295 9.49 1.74 -8.67
C ASP A 295 10.43 2.90 -8.35
N SER A 296 10.63 3.81 -9.29
CA SER A 296 11.57 4.94 -9.17
C SER A 296 11.14 6.15 -9.97
N ALA A 297 11.69 7.31 -9.62
CA ALA A 297 11.54 8.55 -10.37
C ALA A 297 12.85 9.33 -10.43
N THR A 298 12.92 10.27 -11.36
CA THR A 298 14.02 11.23 -11.48
C THR A 298 13.48 12.62 -11.73
N PHE A 299 14.16 13.63 -11.21
CA PHE A 299 13.88 15.03 -11.47
C PHE A 299 15.15 15.72 -11.98
N VAL A 300 15.05 16.43 -13.11
CA VAL A 300 16.15 17.19 -13.68
C VAL A 300 15.81 18.68 -13.64
N VAL A 301 16.66 19.46 -12.96
CA VAL A 301 16.51 20.92 -12.83
C VAL A 301 16.79 21.59 -14.16
N GLN A 302 15.85 22.39 -14.67
CA GLN A 302 16.01 23.18 -15.88
C GLN A 302 16.31 24.65 -15.56
N THR A 303 15.60 25.21 -14.58
CA THR A 303 15.83 26.56 -14.07
C THR A 303 15.71 26.54 -12.55
N SER A 304 16.53 27.34 -11.87
CA SER A 304 16.34 27.61 -10.46
C SER A 304 16.83 29.00 -10.10
N THR A 305 16.05 29.73 -9.29
CA THR A 305 16.49 30.96 -8.62
C THR A 305 17.05 30.69 -7.23
N ASN A 306 17.03 29.43 -6.78
CA ASN A 306 17.55 29.02 -5.49
C ASN A 306 19.01 28.55 -5.61
N ASN A 307 19.93 29.28 -4.97
CA ASN A 307 21.37 28.99 -5.05
C ASN A 307 21.76 27.59 -4.53
N SER A 308 20.91 26.96 -3.71
CA SER A 308 21.14 25.61 -3.19
C SER A 308 20.77 24.50 -4.20
N VAL A 309 20.03 24.83 -5.27
CA VAL A 309 19.55 23.88 -6.28
C VAL A 309 20.20 24.19 -7.63
N SER A 310 21.17 23.37 -8.04
CA SER A 310 21.94 23.63 -9.27
C SER A 310 21.17 23.25 -10.53
N ILE A 311 21.20 24.13 -11.54
CA ILE A 311 20.67 23.87 -12.88
C ILE A 311 21.40 22.66 -13.50
N GLY A 312 20.65 21.78 -14.17
CA GLY A 312 21.16 20.55 -14.77
C GLY A 312 21.38 19.40 -13.78
N LYS A 313 21.27 19.64 -12.47
CA LYS A 313 21.38 18.57 -11.45
C LYS A 313 20.22 17.59 -11.61
N LYS A 314 20.56 16.31 -11.53
CA LYS A 314 19.61 15.19 -11.52
C LYS A 314 19.44 14.68 -10.09
N TYR A 315 18.20 14.59 -9.65
CA TYR A 315 17.77 13.98 -8.41
C TYR A 315 17.11 12.63 -8.71
N GLU A 316 17.40 11.61 -7.91
CA GLU A 316 16.92 10.24 -8.11
C GLU A 316 16.14 9.79 -6.88
N PHE A 317 14.94 9.24 -7.10
CA PHE A 317 14.05 8.77 -6.05
C PHE A 317 13.89 7.26 -6.20
N ASP A 318 14.65 6.51 -5.41
CA ASP A 318 14.85 5.06 -5.61
C ASP A 318 13.82 4.19 -4.88
N PHE A 319 12.81 4.82 -4.29
CA PHE A 319 11.86 4.13 -3.44
C PHE A 319 10.43 4.63 -3.64
N ALA A 320 9.64 3.84 -4.36
CA ALA A 320 8.21 4.05 -4.51
C ALA A 320 7.42 3.65 -3.26
N PHE A 321 6.39 4.43 -2.98
CA PHE A 321 5.40 4.23 -1.94
C PHE A 321 4.04 3.85 -2.52
#